data_AF-A0A444Z5L3-F1
#
_entry.id   AF-A0A444Z5L3-F1
#
_cell.length_a   1.000
_cell.length_b   1.000
_cell.length_c   1.000
_cell.angle_alpha   90.00
_cell.angle_beta   90.00
_cell.angle_gamma   90.00
#
_symmetry.space_group_name_H-M   'P 1'
#
loop_
_entity.id
_entity.type
_entity.pdbx_description
1 polymer ?
#
loop_
_entity_poly.entity_id
_entity_poly.type
_entity_poly.pdbx_seq_one_letter_code
_entity_poly.pdbx_strand_id
1 'polypeptide(L)'
;MTSSTAENSGRRFWGCVNYGIGEECGYFVWAESEKEQEVARLKRKIIGLKGKVTTLERILTMAVAVALVGWTCAMILLCEKLSLTRNGRFFLH
;
A
#
# COMPACT_ATOMS: atom_id res chain seq x y z
N MET A 1 -20.62 15.27 -25.18
CA MET A 1 -21.92 15.91 -24.88
C MET A 1 -22.41 15.40 -23.53
N THR A 2 -23.20 16.18 -22.81
CA THR A 2 -23.88 15.75 -21.57
C THR A 2 -25.33 15.44 -21.88
N SER A 3 -25.85 14.34 -21.34
CA SER A 3 -27.26 13.97 -21.55
C SER A 3 -28.19 14.92 -20.79
N SER A 4 -29.34 15.26 -21.39
CA SER A 4 -30.38 16.14 -20.81
C SER A 4 -31.68 15.38 -20.50
N THR A 5 -31.69 14.06 -20.63
CA THR A 5 -32.84 13.23 -20.25
C THR A 5 -32.97 13.14 -18.73
N ALA A 6 -34.21 13.03 -18.22
CA ALA A 6 -34.50 13.04 -16.79
C ALA A 6 -33.74 11.96 -15.99
N GLU A 7 -33.44 10.84 -16.63
CA GLU A 7 -32.74 9.70 -16.01
C GLU A 7 -31.21 9.82 -16.03
N ASN A 8 -30.64 10.64 -16.93
CA ASN A 8 -29.20 10.73 -17.17
C ASN A 8 -28.72 12.18 -17.31
N SER A 9 -29.30 13.11 -16.57
CA SER A 9 -28.94 14.53 -16.65
C SER A 9 -27.47 14.75 -16.24
N GLY A 10 -26.70 15.40 -17.11
CA GLY A 10 -25.30 15.76 -16.85
C GLY A 10 -24.24 14.67 -17.12
N ARG A 11 -24.63 13.41 -17.39
CA ARG A 11 -23.67 12.34 -17.69
C ARG A 11 -23.01 12.54 -19.05
N ARG A 12 -21.67 12.40 -19.12
CA ARG A 12 -20.93 12.52 -20.38
C ARG A 12 -21.05 11.23 -21.18
N PHE A 13 -21.48 11.37 -22.43
CA PHE A 13 -21.49 10.28 -23.40
C PHE A 13 -20.64 10.65 -24.61
N TRP A 14 -20.12 9.62 -25.27
CA TRP A 14 -19.49 9.77 -26.58
C TRP A 14 -20.60 10.14 -27.59
N GLY A 15 -20.56 11.37 -28.08
CA GLY A 15 -21.47 11.81 -29.14
C GLY A 15 -21.11 11.12 -30.45
N CYS A 16 -22.12 10.79 -31.27
CA CYS A 16 -21.86 10.30 -32.61
C CYS A 16 -21.30 11.43 -33.48
N VAL A 17 -20.24 11.14 -34.24
CA VAL A 17 -19.65 12.09 -35.20
C VAL A 17 -20.61 12.44 -36.34
N ASN A 18 -21.53 11.53 -36.69
CA ASN A 18 -22.53 11.73 -37.76
C ASN A 18 -23.86 12.30 -37.25
N TYR A 19 -23.89 12.82 -36.02
CA TYR A 19 -25.08 13.46 -35.46
C TYR A 19 -25.50 14.66 -36.33
N GLY A 20 -26.64 14.54 -37.02
CA GLY A 20 -27.15 15.55 -37.95
C GLY A 20 -26.99 15.23 -39.44
N ILE A 21 -26.33 14.13 -39.80
CA ILE A 21 -26.08 13.72 -41.21
C ILE A 21 -27.07 12.62 -41.67
N GLY A 22 -27.92 12.12 -40.78
CA GLY A 22 -28.98 11.15 -41.12
C GLY A 22 -28.51 9.68 -41.23
N GLU A 23 -27.26 9.39 -40.92
CA GLU A 23 -26.76 8.02 -40.79
C GLU A 23 -27.07 7.43 -39.40
N GLU A 24 -27.40 6.14 -39.36
CA GLU A 24 -27.65 5.43 -38.10
C GLU A 24 -26.35 5.27 -37.30
N CYS A 25 -26.31 5.93 -36.15
CA CYS A 25 -25.26 5.71 -35.18
C CYS A 25 -25.60 4.48 -34.33
N GLY A 26 -24.73 3.46 -34.37
CA GLY A 26 -24.77 2.37 -33.40
C GLY A 26 -24.66 2.90 -31.96
N TYR A 27 -25.35 2.20 -31.06
CA TYR A 27 -25.48 2.41 -29.61
C TYR A 27 -24.46 3.36 -28.93
N PHE A 28 -25.00 4.35 -28.20
CA PHE A 28 -24.23 5.29 -27.39
C PHE A 28 -23.57 4.61 -26.18
N VAL A 29 -22.25 4.76 -26.03
CA VAL A 29 -21.47 4.30 -24.86
C VAL A 29 -21.20 5.48 -23.92
N TRP A 30 -21.40 5.27 -22.63
CA TRP A 30 -21.08 6.24 -21.58
C TRP A 30 -19.56 6.44 -21.46
N ALA A 31 -19.10 7.69 -21.41
CA ALA A 31 -17.66 7.97 -21.35
C ALA A 31 -17.05 7.72 -19.96
N GLU A 32 -17.88 7.63 -18.93
CA GLU A 32 -17.49 7.55 -17.52
C GLU A 32 -17.38 6.11 -16.99
N SER A 33 -18.15 5.16 -17.53
CA SER A 33 -18.31 3.82 -16.93
C SER A 33 -17.02 3.00 -16.90
N GLU A 34 -16.21 3.06 -17.96
CA GLU A 34 -15.01 2.22 -18.09
C GLU A 34 -13.87 2.72 -17.18
N LYS A 35 -13.64 4.04 -17.18
CA LYS A 35 -12.60 4.68 -16.36
C LYS A 35 -12.92 4.62 -14.86
N GLU A 36 -14.18 4.79 -14.47
CA GLU A 36 -14.58 4.71 -13.06
C GLU A 36 -14.43 3.29 -12.50
N GLN A 37 -14.77 2.27 -13.30
CA GLN A 37 -14.58 0.87 -12.90
C GLN A 37 -13.10 0.52 -12.75
N GLU A 38 -12.25 0.97 -13.67
CA GLU A 38 -10.79 0.79 -13.56
C GLU A 38 -10.23 1.48 -12.32
N VAL A 39 -10.62 2.74 -12.07
CA VAL A 39 -10.21 3.48 -10.87
C VAL A 39 -10.67 2.77 -9.60
N ALA A 40 -11.89 2.25 -9.55
CA ALA A 40 -12.38 1.47 -8.41
C ALA A 40 -11.59 0.17 -8.21
N ARG A 41 -11.20 -0.51 -9.29
CA ARG A 41 -10.35 -1.71 -9.25
C ARG A 41 -8.93 -1.38 -8.77
N LEU A 42 -8.34 -0.30 -9.27
CA LEU A 42 -7.03 0.21 -8.86
C LEU A 42 -7.04 0.60 -7.37
N LYS A 43 -8.06 1.31 -6.90
CA LYS A 43 -8.22 1.65 -5.48
C LYS A 43 -8.26 0.40 -4.59
N ARG A 44 -9.02 -0.63 -4.97
CA ARG A 44 -9.05 -1.91 -4.22
C ARG A 44 -7.68 -2.57 -4.16
N LYS A 45 -6.94 -2.59 -5.28
CA LYS A 45 -5.55 -3.11 -5.29
C LYS A 45 -4.64 -2.30 -4.38
N ILE A 46 -4.70 -0.96 -4.43
CA ILE A 46 -3.90 -0.09 -3.58
C ILE A 46 -4.20 -0.33 -2.10
N ILE A 47 -5.46 -0.43 -1.71
CA ILE A 47 -5.86 -0.73 -0.33
C ILE A 47 -5.31 -2.10 0.10
N GLY A 48 -5.43 -3.12 -0.76
CA GLY A 48 -4.89 -4.46 -0.50
C GLY A 48 -3.36 -4.45 -0.35
N LEU A 49 -2.65 -3.77 -1.25
CA LEU A 49 -1.20 -3.62 -1.19
C LEU A 49 -0.77 -2.87 0.07
N LYS A 50 -1.45 -1.77 0.42
CA LYS A 50 -1.17 -0.98 1.61
C LYS A 50 -1.29 -1.82 2.87
N GLY A 51 -2.32 -2.68 2.97
CA GLY A 51 -2.46 -3.62 4.09
C GLY A 51 -1.30 -4.62 4.18
N LYS A 52 -0.83 -5.14 3.05
CA LYS A 52 0.34 -6.05 3.03
C LYS A 52 1.63 -5.34 3.44
N VAL A 53 1.84 -4.11 2.94
CA VAL A 53 3.02 -3.30 3.28
C VAL A 53 3.06 -3.00 4.77
N THR A 54 1.94 -2.59 5.38
CA THR A 54 1.89 -2.28 6.82
C THR A 54 2.13 -3.52 7.68
N THR A 55 1.68 -4.71 7.26
CA THR A 55 2.01 -5.97 7.95
C THR A 55 3.51 -6.25 7.90
N LEU A 56 4.14 -6.13 6.73
CA LEU A 56 5.59 -6.37 6.59
C LEU A 56 6.41 -5.35 7.37
N GLU A 57 6.02 -4.08 7.34
CA GLU A 57 6.64 -3.01 8.10
C GLU A 57 6.60 -3.30 9.61
N ARG A 58 5.46 -3.75 10.13
CA ARG A 58 5.33 -4.17 11.53
C ARG A 58 6.22 -5.36 11.87
N ILE A 59 6.25 -6.39 11.03
CA ILE A 59 7.09 -7.57 11.27
C ILE A 59 8.57 -7.17 11.27
N LEU A 60 9.01 -6.38 10.29
CA LEU A 60 10.39 -5.90 10.21
C LEU A 60 10.75 -5.06 11.44
N THR A 61 9.88 -4.16 11.85
CA THR A 61 10.08 -3.31 13.04
C THR A 61 10.25 -4.16 14.30
N MET A 62 9.39 -5.17 14.50
CA MET A 62 9.50 -6.10 15.62
C MET A 62 10.79 -6.92 15.57
N ALA A 63 11.18 -7.41 14.39
CA ALA A 63 12.42 -8.16 14.22
C ALA A 63 13.65 -7.32 14.58
N VAL A 64 13.69 -6.06 14.13
CA VAL A 64 14.77 -5.12 14.48
C VAL A 64 14.80 -4.85 15.98
N ALA A 65 13.65 -4.62 16.60
CA ALA A 65 13.58 -4.39 18.05
C ALA A 65 14.09 -5.60 18.84
N VAL A 66 13.67 -6.82 18.46
CA VAL A 66 14.14 -8.07 19.09
C VAL A 66 15.63 -8.25 18.91
N ALA A 67 16.16 -7.99 17.72
CA ALA A 67 17.59 -8.09 17.45
C ALA A 67 18.41 -7.10 18.29
N LEU A 68 17.97 -5.84 18.40
CA LEU A 68 18.62 -4.83 19.24
C LEU A 68 18.62 -5.24 20.71
N VAL A 69 17.47 -5.67 21.24
CA VAL A 69 17.36 -6.11 22.63
C VAL A 69 18.28 -7.32 22.88
N GLY A 70 18.21 -8.35 22.02
CA GLY A 70 19.07 -9.53 22.14
C GLY A 70 20.55 -9.18 22.09
N TRP A 71 20.95 -8.30 21.17
CA TRP A 71 22.32 -7.81 21.05
C TRP A 71 22.78 -7.07 22.30
N THR A 72 21.96 -6.15 22.83
CA THR A 72 22.29 -5.42 24.06
C THR A 72 22.46 -6.34 25.26
N CYS A 73 21.58 -7.34 25.43
CA CYS A 73 21.71 -8.33 26.51
C CYS A 73 22.99 -9.16 26.36
N ALA A 74 23.34 -9.60 25.15
CA ALA A 74 24.57 -10.33 24.90
C ALA A 74 25.81 -9.50 25.25
N MET A 75 25.82 -8.20 24.89
CA MET A 75 26.90 -7.28 25.23
C MET A 75 27.04 -7.08 26.75
N ILE A 76 25.92 -6.96 27.47
CA ILE A 76 25.94 -6.84 28.94
C ILE A 76 26.54 -8.10 29.57
N LEU A 77 26.07 -9.28 29.17
CA LEU A 77 26.57 -10.56 29.69
C LEU A 77 28.06 -10.76 29.38
N LEU A 78 28.51 -10.35 28.20
CA LEU A 78 29.93 -10.39 27.83
C LEU A 78 30.75 -9.44 28.72
N CYS A 79 30.27 -8.22 28.96
CA CYS A 79 30.92 -7.27 29.87
C CYS A 79 31.03 -7.81 31.30
N GLU A 80 29.99 -8.47 31.82
CA GLU A 80 30.02 -9.11 33.13
C GLU A 80 31.05 -10.25 33.19
N LYS A 81 31.07 -11.13 32.18
CA LYS A 81 32.05 -12.23 32.09
C LYS A 81 33.49 -11.73 32.02
N LEU A 82 33.75 -10.69 31.24
CA LEU A 82 35.07 -10.05 31.15
C LEU A 82 35.47 -9.40 32.48
N SER A 83 34.53 -8.75 33.16
CA SER A 83 34.77 -8.14 34.48
C SER A 83 35.09 -9.18 35.54
N LEU A 84 34.37 -10.29 35.56
CA LEU A 84 34.56 -11.38 36.53
C LEU A 84 35.89 -12.13 36.29
N THR A 85 36.23 -12.38 35.03
CA THR A 85 37.53 -13.00 34.68
C THR A 85 38.71 -12.07 34.99
N ARG A 86 38.56 -10.75 34.80
CA ARG A 86 39.58 -9.77 35.18
C ARG A 86 39.77 -9.72 36.70
N ASN A 87 38.69 -9.61 37.47
CA ASN A 87 38.76 -9.55 38.94
C ASN A 87 39.27 -10.86 39.55
N GLY A 88 38.87 -12.02 39.01
CA GLY A 88 39.41 -13.32 39.44
C GLY A 88 40.90 -13.48 39.16
N ARG A 89 41.41 -12.86 38.08
CA ARG A 89 42.85 -12.84 37.77
C ARG A 89 43.65 -11.94 38.72
N PHE A 90 43.01 -10.89 39.27
CA PHE A 90 43.60 -10.04 40.32
C PHE A 90 43.65 -10.69 41.70
N PHE A 91 42.81 -11.69 41.99
CA PHE A 91 42.80 -12.40 43.28
C PHE A 91 43.76 -13.61 43.34
N LEU A 92 44.40 -13.96 42.23
CA LEU A 92 45.29 -15.13 42.09
C LEU A 92 46.78 -14.76 41.94
N HIS A 93 47.11 -13.48 42.12
CA HIS A 93 48.46 -12.93 42.11
C HIS A 93 48.65 -11.99 43.31
#